data_AF-A0AAV3ZP30-F1
#
_entry.id   AF-A0AAV3ZP30-F1
#
_cell.length_a   1.000
_cell.length_b   1.000
_cell.length_c   1.000
_cell.angle_alpha   90.00
_cell.angle_beta   90.00
_cell.angle_gamma   90.00
#
_symmetry.space_group_name_H-M   'P 1'
#
loop_
_entity.id
_entity.type
_entity.pdbx_description
1 polymer ?
#
loop_
_entity_poly.entity_id
_entity_poly.type
_entity_poly.pdbx_seq_one_letter_code
_entity_poly.pdbx_strand_id
1 'polypeptide(L)'
;MSEQVKESVFYSDLQFCPMCGSVLPAPGLTSDNVPCSRCPFRRNIQEYHDVVEEFEIHYCTPKSKKKKKKRDMEEAHNVKTENSKETEFQGPTVERQCPRCSHDTMFYTTRQTRSADEGQTVFYTCAKCRFQDIEYS
;
A
#
# COMPACT_ATOMS: atom_id res chain seq x y z
N MET A 1 -12.57 21.86 43.52
CA MET A 1 -12.66 20.53 42.89
C MET A 1 -11.71 20.58 41.71
N SER A 2 -10.61 19.83 41.80
CA SER A 2 -9.45 20.04 40.93
C SER A 2 -9.64 19.32 39.59
N GLU A 3 -9.83 20.07 38.50
CA GLU A 3 -9.71 19.54 37.15
C GLU A 3 -8.23 19.24 36.88
N GLN A 4 -7.89 17.95 36.89
CA GLN A 4 -6.56 17.49 36.51
C GLN A 4 -6.42 17.60 34.99
N VAL A 5 -5.67 18.60 34.53
CA VAL A 5 -5.18 18.68 33.16
C VAL A 5 -4.22 17.50 32.97
N LYS A 6 -4.66 16.44 32.29
CA LYS A 6 -3.77 15.32 31.94
C LYS A 6 -2.80 15.77 30.86
N GLU A 7 -1.53 15.80 31.24
CA GLU A 7 -0.38 16.07 30.37
C GLU A 7 -0.32 15.03 29.23
N SER A 8 0.12 15.47 28.05
CA SER A 8 0.21 14.62 26.86
C SER A 8 1.12 13.41 27.12
N VAL A 9 0.71 12.22 26.67
CA VAL A 9 1.50 10.98 26.88
C VAL A 9 2.61 10.87 25.83
N PHE A 10 2.41 11.46 24.66
CA PHE A 10 3.38 11.50 23.56
C PHE A 10 3.13 12.72 22.67
N TYR A 11 4.13 13.07 21.85
CA TYR A 11 3.99 14.11 20.83
C TYR A 11 3.06 13.65 19.72
N SER A 12 2.05 14.44 19.39
CA SER A 12 1.07 14.12 18.35
C SER A 12 0.66 15.36 17.58
N ASP A 13 0.41 15.23 16.28
CA ASP A 13 -0.13 16.34 15.49
C ASP A 13 -1.56 16.70 15.92
N LEU A 14 -2.00 17.91 15.54
CA LEU A 14 -3.33 18.47 15.87
C LEU A 14 -4.52 17.68 15.31
N GLN A 15 -4.28 16.62 14.54
CA GLN A 15 -5.32 15.72 14.07
C GLN A 15 -5.46 14.46 14.95
N PHE A 16 -4.50 14.17 15.84
CA PHE A 16 -4.45 12.95 16.64
C PHE A 16 -4.52 13.24 18.13
N CYS A 17 -5.18 12.38 18.89
CA CYS A 17 -5.28 12.51 20.35
C CYS A 17 -3.92 12.22 21.02
N PRO A 18 -3.35 13.14 21.83
CA PRO A 18 -2.06 12.94 22.52
C PRO A 18 -2.12 11.94 23.68
N MET A 19 -3.30 11.42 23.99
CA MET A 19 -3.51 10.45 25.07
C MET A 19 -3.62 9.02 24.56
N CYS A 20 -4.24 8.79 23.40
CA CYS A 20 -4.54 7.45 22.90
C CYS A 20 -4.28 7.24 21.40
N GLY A 21 -3.83 8.26 20.68
CA GLY A 21 -3.43 8.17 19.27
C GLY A 21 -4.58 8.09 18.28
N SER A 22 -5.82 8.18 18.74
CA SER A 22 -6.98 8.17 17.86
C SER A 22 -7.09 9.47 17.07
N VAL A 23 -7.51 9.37 15.80
CA VAL A 23 -7.85 10.54 14.97
C VAL A 23 -9.01 11.30 15.62
N LEU A 24 -8.84 12.60 15.81
CA LEU A 24 -9.91 13.48 16.28
C LEU A 24 -10.87 13.83 15.13
N PRO A 25 -12.17 14.03 15.42
CA PRO A 25 -13.10 14.53 14.42
C PRO A 25 -12.71 15.94 13.97
N ALA A 26 -13.19 16.33 12.79
CA ALA A 26 -13.01 17.70 12.31
C ALA A 26 -13.66 18.70 13.31
N PRO A 27 -13.02 19.86 13.56
CA PRO A 27 -13.59 20.89 14.42
C PRO A 27 -14.95 21.34 13.88
N GLY A 28 -15.98 21.26 14.73
CA GLY A 28 -17.33 21.73 14.41
C GLY A 28 -17.44 23.24 14.59
N LEU A 29 -18.33 23.88 13.81
CA LEU A 29 -18.56 25.34 13.85
C LEU A 29 -19.17 25.86 15.16
N THR A 30 -19.77 24.99 15.98
CA THR A 30 -20.60 25.38 17.13
C THR A 30 -20.04 24.97 18.50
N SER A 31 -18.98 24.18 18.54
CA SER A 31 -18.45 23.60 19.79
C SER A 31 -17.03 24.06 20.03
N ASP A 32 -16.70 24.65 21.17
CA ASP A 32 -15.34 25.15 21.44
C ASP A 32 -14.27 24.05 21.59
N ASN A 33 -14.70 22.78 21.65
CA ASN A 33 -13.80 21.66 21.88
C ASN A 33 -14.07 20.48 20.95
N VAL A 34 -13.00 19.83 20.51
CA VAL A 34 -13.00 18.62 19.69
C VAL A 34 -12.81 17.39 20.60
N PRO A 35 -13.85 16.54 20.78
CA PRO A 35 -13.76 15.39 21.67
C PRO A 35 -13.05 14.19 21.02
N CYS A 36 -12.27 13.45 21.81
CA CYS A 36 -11.77 12.15 21.42
C CYS A 36 -12.85 11.06 21.53
N SER A 37 -12.93 10.16 20.54
CA SER A 37 -13.89 9.04 20.53
C SER A 37 -13.49 7.83 21.39
N ARG A 38 -12.24 7.79 21.88
CA ARG A 38 -11.69 6.64 22.62
C ARG A 38 -11.30 6.94 24.06
N CYS A 39 -11.10 8.20 24.44
CA CYS A 39 -10.72 8.57 25.80
C CYS A 39 -11.33 9.93 26.19
N PRO A 40 -11.26 10.35 27.48
CA PRO A 40 -11.86 11.59 27.95
C PRO A 40 -11.23 12.90 27.43
N PHE A 41 -10.15 12.81 26.64
CA PHE A 41 -9.44 13.98 26.12
C PHE A 41 -10.33 14.83 25.20
N ARG A 42 -10.17 16.16 25.30
CA ARG A 42 -10.82 17.16 24.45
C ARG A 42 -9.78 18.20 24.06
N ARG A 43 -9.72 18.56 22.77
CA ARG A 43 -8.82 19.61 22.26
C ARG A 43 -9.57 20.92 22.12
N ASN A 44 -8.92 22.04 22.38
CA ASN A 44 -9.53 23.34 22.15
C ASN A 44 -9.49 23.68 20.65
N ILE A 45 -10.58 24.23 20.09
CA ILE A 45 -10.62 24.64 18.68
C ILE A 45 -9.64 25.79 18.37
N GLN A 46 -9.30 26.63 19.34
CA GLN A 46 -8.35 27.74 19.14
C GLN A 46 -6.95 27.26 18.75
N GLU A 47 -6.59 26.01 19.10
CA GLU A 47 -5.32 25.40 18.68
C GLU A 47 -5.22 25.19 17.15
N TYR A 48 -6.34 25.29 16.41
CA TYR A 48 -6.40 25.16 14.95
C TYR A 48 -6.30 26.50 14.21
N HIS A 49 -6.32 27.65 14.90
CA HIS A 49 -6.54 28.98 14.30
C HIS A 49 -5.48 29.35 13.24
N ASP A 50 -4.25 28.85 13.38
CA ASP A 50 -3.13 29.19 12.49
C ASP A 50 -2.67 28.00 11.61
N VAL A 51 -3.49 26.94 11.52
CA VAL A 51 -3.17 25.76 10.72
C VAL A 51 -3.68 25.97 9.30
N VAL A 52 -2.75 26.20 8.36
CA VAL A 52 -3.05 26.21 6.93
C VAL A 52 -2.70 24.84 6.36
N GLU A 53 -3.71 24.09 5.91
CA GLU A 53 -3.52 22.82 5.20
C GLU A 53 -3.60 23.06 3.69
N GLU A 54 -2.47 22.88 3.00
CA GLU A 54 -2.42 22.80 1.55
C GLU A 54 -2.58 21.34 1.10
N PHE A 55 -3.48 21.08 0.16
CA PHE A 55 -3.70 19.74 -0.37
C PHE A 55 -3.64 19.72 -1.89
N GLU A 56 -2.94 18.73 -2.45
CA GLU A 56 -2.92 18.42 -3.87
C GLU A 56 -3.63 17.08 -4.11
N ILE A 57 -4.69 17.10 -4.91
CA ILE A 57 -5.47 15.90 -5.23
C ILE A 57 -5.02 15.36 -6.59
N HIS A 58 -4.24 14.28 -6.57
CA HIS A 58 -3.91 13.55 -7.79
C HIS A 58 -5.00 12.54 -8.15
N TYR A 59 -5.77 12.85 -9.18
CA TYR A 59 -6.70 11.87 -9.75
C TYR A 59 -5.92 10.84 -10.57
N CYS A 60 -5.94 9.57 -10.14
CA CYS A 60 -5.56 8.46 -10.99
C CYS A 60 -6.61 8.32 -12.10
N THR A 61 -6.45 9.10 -13.18
CA THR A 61 -7.26 8.89 -14.37
C THR A 61 -6.91 7.52 -14.94
N PRO A 62 -7.88 6.59 -15.07
CA PRO A 62 -7.62 5.33 -15.75
C PRO A 62 -7.21 5.71 -17.16
N LYS A 63 -5.96 5.43 -17.53
CA LYS A 63 -5.46 5.68 -18.88
C LYS A 63 -6.38 4.90 -19.83
N SER A 64 -7.32 5.60 -20.46
CA SER A 64 -8.03 5.08 -21.62
C SER A 64 -6.95 4.58 -22.57
N LYS A 65 -7.09 3.32 -23.02
CA LYS A 65 -6.11 2.66 -23.88
C LYS A 65 -5.94 3.49 -25.15
N LYS A 66 -5.06 4.50 -25.14
CA LYS A 66 -4.60 5.18 -26.34
C LYS A 66 -3.86 4.10 -27.13
N LYS A 67 -4.45 3.67 -28.25
CA LYS A 67 -3.75 2.91 -29.29
C LYS A 67 -2.43 3.64 -29.56
N LYS A 68 -1.32 3.06 -29.09
CA LYS A 68 0.01 3.64 -29.19
C LYS A 68 0.39 3.62 -30.68
N LYS A 69 0.25 4.78 -31.35
CA LYS A 69 0.88 5.02 -32.64
C LYS A 69 2.38 5.14 -32.36
N LYS A 70 3.18 4.19 -32.86
CA LYS A 70 4.65 4.20 -32.82
C LYS A 70 5.17 5.55 -33.31
N ARG A 71 5.93 6.25 -32.47
CA ARG A 71 6.97 7.20 -32.87
C ARG A 71 8.10 7.13 -31.85
N ASP A 72 9.31 7.07 -32.39
CA ASP A 72 10.59 6.70 -31.78
C ASP A 72 11.26 7.84 -30.99
N MET A 73 12.40 7.50 -30.36
CA MET A 73 13.39 8.30 -29.57
C MET A 73 13.05 8.49 -28.07
N GLU A 74 13.65 7.70 -27.16
CA GLU A 74 14.86 7.97 -26.33
C GLU A 74 14.62 9.17 -25.37
N GLU A 75 14.67 9.06 -24.04
CA GLU A 75 15.69 8.48 -23.17
C GLU A 75 15.15 8.38 -21.72
N ALA A 76 15.83 7.60 -20.87
CA ALA A 76 15.74 7.53 -19.40
C ALA A 76 14.82 6.47 -18.74
N HIS A 77 15.52 5.59 -18.01
CA HIS A 77 15.12 4.70 -16.92
C HIS A 77 14.56 3.30 -17.26
N ASN A 78 15.50 2.37 -17.19
CA ASN A 78 15.45 0.93 -17.37
C ASN A 78 14.40 0.23 -16.49
N VAL A 79 13.16 0.11 -16.98
CA VAL A 79 12.25 -0.98 -16.63
C VAL A 79 11.84 -1.63 -17.94
N LYS A 80 12.63 -2.62 -18.37
CA LYS A 80 12.31 -3.47 -19.52
C LYS A 80 11.04 -4.27 -19.22
N THR A 81 9.90 -3.68 -19.56
CA THR A 81 8.68 -4.40 -19.89
C THR A 81 8.87 -4.91 -21.31
N GLU A 82 9.56 -6.05 -21.46
CA GLU A 82 9.58 -6.76 -22.74
C GLU A 82 8.27 -7.54 -22.88
N ASN A 83 7.36 -6.93 -23.65
CA ASN A 83 6.29 -7.64 -24.32
C ASN A 83 6.91 -8.45 -25.47
N SER A 84 7.53 -9.57 -25.14
CA SER A 84 7.93 -10.63 -26.07
C SER A 84 7.21 -11.91 -25.64
N LYS A 85 6.18 -12.27 -26.40
CA LYS A 85 5.75 -13.67 -26.46
C LYS A 85 7.01 -14.47 -26.81
N GLU A 86 7.34 -15.45 -25.98
CA GLU A 86 8.63 -16.18 -25.93
C GLU A 86 9.72 -15.54 -25.03
N THR A 87 9.35 -15.02 -23.87
CA THR A 87 10.25 -15.15 -22.72
C THR A 87 10.23 -16.63 -22.32
N GLU A 88 11.28 -17.37 -22.68
CA GLU A 88 11.63 -18.59 -21.99
C GLU A 88 11.53 -18.28 -20.49
N PHE A 89 10.64 -18.95 -19.75
CA PHE A 89 10.59 -18.82 -18.29
C PHE A 89 11.89 -19.46 -17.78
N GLN A 90 12.97 -18.68 -17.78
CA GLN A 90 14.26 -19.05 -17.24
C GLN A 90 14.21 -18.74 -15.75
N GLY A 91 13.92 -19.77 -14.97
CA GLY A 91 13.99 -19.74 -13.51
C GLY A 91 14.50 -21.09 -13.01
N PRO A 92 14.86 -21.19 -11.73
CA PRO A 92 15.14 -22.49 -11.14
C PRO A 92 13.90 -23.38 -11.23
N THR A 93 14.12 -24.67 -11.55
CA THR A 93 13.07 -25.68 -11.63
C THR A 93 12.91 -26.43 -10.32
N VAL A 94 11.70 -26.90 -10.06
CA VAL A 94 11.35 -27.75 -8.92
C VAL A 94 10.50 -28.94 -9.38
N GLU A 95 10.67 -30.07 -8.69
CA GLU A 95 9.84 -31.28 -8.85
C GLU A 95 8.50 -31.08 -8.13
N ARG A 96 7.53 -30.53 -8.85
CA ARG A 96 6.16 -30.29 -8.34
C ARG A 96 5.17 -30.59 -9.45
N GLN A 97 4.17 -31.42 -9.16
CA GLN A 97 3.16 -31.79 -10.13
C GLN A 97 2.19 -30.64 -10.41
N CYS A 98 2.05 -30.27 -11.67
CA CYS A 98 1.10 -29.25 -12.10
C CYS A 98 -0.35 -29.75 -11.93
N PRO A 99 -1.22 -29.01 -11.20
CA PRO A 99 -2.60 -29.43 -10.95
C PRO A 99 -3.47 -29.44 -12.23
N ARG A 100 -2.99 -28.83 -13.33
CA ARG A 100 -3.73 -28.70 -14.59
C ARG A 100 -3.39 -29.77 -15.63
N CYS A 101 -2.12 -30.15 -15.73
CA CYS A 101 -1.66 -31.05 -16.80
C CYS A 101 -0.77 -32.20 -16.31
N SER A 102 -0.68 -32.40 -15.00
CA SER A 102 0.06 -33.47 -14.32
C SER A 102 1.52 -33.62 -14.77
N HIS A 103 2.16 -32.52 -15.16
CA HIS A 103 3.59 -32.49 -15.46
C HIS A 103 4.36 -32.18 -14.19
N ASP A 104 5.43 -32.92 -13.93
CA ASP A 104 6.13 -32.93 -12.63
C ASP A 104 7.18 -31.83 -12.47
N THR A 105 7.33 -30.94 -13.46
CA THR A 105 8.32 -29.85 -13.43
C THR A 105 7.65 -28.49 -13.55
N MET A 106 7.98 -27.61 -12.59
CA MET A 106 7.57 -26.20 -12.59
C MET A 106 8.79 -25.31 -12.36
N PHE A 107 8.78 -24.10 -12.93
CA PHE A 107 9.71 -23.03 -12.57
C PHE A 107 9.18 -22.31 -11.34
N TYR A 108 10.06 -21.84 -10.44
CA TYR A 108 9.63 -20.99 -9.34
C TYR A 108 10.33 -19.63 -9.34
N THR A 109 9.62 -18.61 -8.86
CA THR A 109 10.18 -17.29 -8.55
C THR A 109 9.58 -16.80 -7.24
N THR A 110 10.36 -16.03 -6.48
CA THR A 110 9.91 -15.49 -5.19
C THR A 110 9.80 -13.97 -5.26
N ARG A 111 8.79 -13.41 -4.61
CA ARG A 111 8.61 -11.96 -4.51
C ARG A 111 8.01 -11.58 -3.17
N GLN A 112 8.55 -10.52 -2.57
CA GLN A 112 7.91 -9.91 -1.40
C GLN A 112 6.66 -9.17 -1.83
N THR A 113 5.50 -9.65 -1.39
CA THR A 113 4.20 -9.04 -1.68
C THR A 113 3.57 -8.40 -0.45
N ARG A 114 4.19 -8.58 0.72
CA ARG A 114 3.66 -8.16 2.03
C ARG A 114 4.73 -7.45 2.86
N SER A 115 4.43 -7.15 4.12
CA SER A 115 5.35 -6.47 5.03
C SER A 115 6.67 -7.25 5.20
N ALA A 116 7.75 -6.61 5.62
CA ALA A 116 9.06 -7.27 5.79
C ALA A 116 9.08 -8.34 6.89
N ASP A 117 8.06 -8.36 7.76
CA ASP A 117 7.88 -9.34 8.83
C ASP A 117 7.31 -10.68 8.31
N GLU A 118 6.78 -10.68 7.08
CA GLU A 118 6.16 -11.85 6.46
C GLU A 118 7.11 -12.53 5.47
N GLY A 119 6.95 -13.84 5.29
CA GLY A 119 7.72 -14.61 4.32
C GLY A 119 7.49 -14.17 2.86
N GLN A 120 8.38 -14.60 1.96
CA GLN A 120 8.23 -14.32 0.53
C GLN A 120 7.10 -15.14 -0.08
N THR A 121 6.37 -14.57 -1.04
CA THR A 121 5.40 -15.32 -1.85
C THR A 121 6.11 -16.05 -2.97
N VAL A 122 5.81 -17.33 -3.15
CA VAL A 122 6.39 -18.18 -4.20
C VAL A 122 5.39 -18.34 -5.35
N PHE A 123 5.85 -18.09 -6.57
CA PHE A 123 5.07 -18.24 -7.79
C PHE A 123 5.63 -19.41 -8.59
N TYR A 124 4.81 -20.42 -8.83
CA TYR A 124 5.18 -21.59 -9.63
C TYR A 124 4.57 -21.51 -11.02
N THR A 125 5.35 -21.74 -12.07
CA THR A 125 4.89 -21.76 -13.46
C THR A 125 5.17 -23.12 -14.08
N CYS A 126 4.14 -23.82 -14.54
CA CYS A 126 4.30 -25.12 -15.19
C CYS A 126 5.16 -25.03 -16.45
N ALA A 127 6.19 -25.88 -16.55
CA ALA A 127 7.08 -25.90 -17.72
C ALA A 127 6.34 -26.28 -19.02
N LYS A 128 5.29 -27.11 -18.92
CA LYS A 128 4.50 -27.61 -20.06
C LYS A 128 3.32 -26.71 -20.43
N CYS A 129 2.36 -26.50 -19.51
CA CYS A 129 1.10 -25.81 -19.83
C CYS A 129 1.06 -24.33 -19.41
N ARG A 130 2.14 -23.82 -18.81
CA ARG A 130 2.27 -22.43 -18.32
C ARG A 130 1.18 -22.01 -17.31
N PHE A 131 0.53 -22.97 -16.66
CA PHE A 131 -0.34 -22.69 -15.51
C PHE A 131 0.50 -22.13 -14.37
N GLN A 132 0.00 -21.07 -13.72
CA GLN A 132 0.67 -20.43 -12.60
C GLN A 132 -0.07 -20.74 -11.30
N ASP A 133 0.66 -21.17 -10.28
CA ASP A 133 0.19 -21.42 -8.92
C ASP A 133 0.92 -20.47 -7.95
N ILE A 134 0.25 -20.05 -6.88
CA ILE A 134 0.78 -19.07 -5.92
C ILE A 134 0.70 -19.67 -4.52
N GLU A 135 1.85 -19.72 -3.86
CA GLU A 135 1.97 -20.16 -2.48
C GLU A 135 2.37 -18.98 -1.60
N TYR A 136 1.56 -18.71 -0.59
CA TYR A 136 1.86 -17.72 0.44
C TYR A 136 2.62 -18.43 1.57
N SER A 137 3.81 -17.93 1.90
CA SER A 137 4.56 -18.37 3.08
C SER A 137 3.93 -17.83 4.37
#